data_AF-A0A3N5Q767-F1
#
_entry.id   AF-A0A3N5Q767-F1
#
_cell.length_a   1.000
_cell.length_b   1.000
_cell.length_c   1.000
_cell.angle_alpha   90.00
_cell.angle_beta   90.00
_cell.angle_gamma   90.00
#
_symmetry.space_group_name_H-M   'P 1'
#
loop_
_entity.id
_entity.type
_entity.pdbx_description
1 polymer ?
#
loop_
_entity_poly.entity_id
_entity_poly.type
_entity_poly.pdbx_seq_one_letter_code
_entity_poly.pdbx_strand_id
1 'polypeptide(L)'
;MQISKRFLFFLIFSSILLIPATNFSQVHYFTNLPLSGSQENPPTGSTATGTFNGWYDESSMMLGFTASFEGLSGNTTAAHFHGPAHPDSNAGVAIGWTGFPTGVTSGTFSDTVTLNATQETQLLAGRWYANIHSSAFPGGEIRGQLYETNPIHSYTNLNMSGSQEVPPNGSPASGTLNATYNESTNTLIFTADFSGLIGTTTAAHFHGPAPADSNAGVQIGWTGFPTGVMSGTFSDTVTLSEIQEDQLLAGRWYANIHSSTFPGGEIRTQLYENPTIDGNLSDPNYIEIADKQNTNSGFGSNIDVNRIVYYADTHSSTLYVGLEGKLNTGSSDGIGFWLGFDELSGSAAGTSLGGSLGGRYMGGNGGANPN
;
A
#
# COMPACT_ATOMS: atom_id res chain seq x y z
N MET A 1 34.47 57.00 -46.82
CA MET A 1 34.79 55.83 -45.97
C MET A 1 33.60 55.58 -45.06
N GLN A 2 32.64 54.76 -45.49
CA GLN A 2 31.40 54.47 -44.77
C GLN A 2 31.41 52.97 -44.46
N ILE A 3 31.60 52.61 -43.20
CA ILE A 3 31.67 51.22 -42.74
C ILE A 3 30.28 50.82 -42.26
N SER A 4 29.60 49.97 -43.03
CA SER A 4 28.35 49.32 -42.64
C SER A 4 28.62 48.19 -41.65
N LYS A 5 28.07 48.26 -40.44
CA LYS A 5 28.05 47.15 -39.48
C LYS A 5 27.01 46.12 -39.93
N ARG A 6 27.44 44.88 -40.21
CA ARG A 6 26.55 43.73 -40.41
C ARG A 6 26.27 43.09 -39.05
N PHE A 7 25.00 43.05 -38.65
CA PHE A 7 24.53 42.22 -37.54
C PHE A 7 24.33 40.79 -38.05
N LEU A 8 25.00 39.82 -37.43
CA LEU A 8 24.80 38.40 -37.67
C LEU A 8 23.76 37.92 -36.63
N PHE A 9 22.56 37.54 -37.07
CA PHE A 9 21.57 36.86 -36.24
C PHE A 9 21.96 35.38 -36.14
N PHE A 10 22.33 34.90 -34.94
CA PHE A 10 22.42 33.47 -34.67
C PHE A 10 21.00 32.95 -34.37
N LEU A 11 20.46 32.12 -35.27
CA LEU A 11 19.30 31.28 -34.95
C LEU A 11 19.77 30.12 -34.06
N ILE A 12 19.34 30.10 -32.81
CA ILE A 12 19.49 28.95 -31.92
C ILE A 12 18.32 28.01 -32.21
N PHE A 13 18.59 26.89 -32.88
CA PHE A 13 17.64 25.78 -32.97
C PHE A 13 17.63 25.07 -31.60
N SER A 14 16.55 25.26 -30.83
CA SER A 14 16.28 24.45 -29.65
C SER A 14 15.68 23.12 -30.11
N SER A 15 16.48 22.05 -30.08
CA SER A 15 15.97 20.69 -30.27
C SER A 15 15.19 20.28 -29.03
N ILE A 16 13.87 20.30 -29.12
CA ILE A 16 12.98 19.70 -28.10
C ILE A 16 13.20 18.18 -28.18
N LEU A 17 13.93 17.64 -27.21
CA LEU A 17 14.03 16.21 -27.00
C LEU A 17 12.64 15.75 -26.50
N LEU A 18 11.85 15.11 -27.35
CA LEU A 18 10.68 14.35 -26.87
C LEU A 18 11.23 13.13 -26.13
N ILE A 19 11.26 13.21 -24.80
CA ILE A 19 11.43 12.04 -23.96
C ILE A 19 10.08 11.32 -24.00
N PRO A 20 10.00 10.07 -24.49
CA PRO A 20 8.76 9.30 -24.39
C PRO A 20 8.40 9.19 -22.91
N ALA A 21 7.15 9.55 -22.59
CA ALA A 21 6.61 9.27 -21.27
C ALA A 21 6.68 7.75 -21.05
N THR A 22 7.44 7.33 -20.06
CA THR A 22 7.31 5.97 -19.52
C THR A 22 5.99 5.96 -18.76
N ASN A 23 4.94 5.41 -19.37
CA ASN A 23 3.75 5.04 -18.61
C ASN A 23 4.20 3.93 -17.65
N PHE A 24 4.12 4.19 -16.36
CA PHE A 24 4.22 3.14 -15.37
C PHE A 24 2.97 2.29 -15.54
N SER A 25 3.14 0.98 -15.76
CA SER A 25 2.01 0.06 -15.82
C SER A 25 1.45 -0.11 -14.41
N GLN A 26 0.20 0.29 -14.21
CA GLN A 26 -0.49 0.08 -12.95
C GLN A 26 -1.07 -1.35 -12.89
N VAL A 27 -1.14 -1.91 -11.68
CA VAL A 27 -1.93 -3.12 -11.40
C VAL A 27 -3.10 -2.70 -10.52
N HIS A 28 -4.30 -2.89 -11.04
CA HIS A 28 -5.56 -2.56 -10.38
C HIS A 28 -6.08 -3.76 -9.62
N TYR A 29 -6.65 -3.55 -8.42
CA TYR A 29 -7.17 -4.64 -7.59
C TYR A 29 -8.69 -4.53 -7.38
N PHE A 30 -9.35 -5.68 -7.36
CA PHE A 30 -10.79 -5.84 -7.15
C PHE A 30 -10.97 -6.78 -5.97
N THR A 31 -10.99 -6.28 -4.74
CA THR A 31 -10.87 -7.11 -3.55
C THR A 31 -12.20 -7.28 -2.83
N ASN A 32 -12.55 -8.52 -2.51
CA ASN A 32 -13.71 -8.88 -1.68
C ASN A 32 -15.05 -8.28 -2.16
N LEU A 33 -15.25 -8.22 -3.48
CA LEU A 33 -16.47 -7.68 -4.06
C LEU A 33 -17.62 -8.70 -3.88
N PRO A 34 -18.73 -8.34 -3.22
CA PRO A 34 -19.80 -9.29 -2.95
C PRO A 34 -20.61 -9.61 -4.22
N LEU A 35 -20.95 -10.88 -4.42
CA LEU A 35 -21.96 -11.32 -5.36
C LEU A 35 -23.25 -11.65 -4.58
N SER A 36 -24.38 -11.07 -4.96
CA SER A 36 -25.66 -11.34 -4.29
C SER A 36 -26.86 -11.23 -5.22
N GLY A 37 -27.95 -11.90 -4.85
CA GLY A 37 -29.22 -11.78 -5.58
C GLY A 37 -29.88 -10.41 -5.46
N SER A 38 -29.50 -9.61 -4.46
CA SER A 38 -29.95 -8.22 -4.31
C SER A 38 -29.32 -7.26 -5.34
N GLN A 39 -28.20 -7.63 -5.94
CA GLN A 39 -27.50 -6.84 -6.95
C GLN A 39 -27.91 -7.18 -8.39
N GLU A 40 -28.66 -8.27 -8.59
CA GLU A 40 -29.31 -8.57 -9.86
C GLU A 40 -30.33 -7.48 -10.23
N ASN A 41 -30.64 -7.35 -11.53
CA ASN A 41 -31.62 -6.39 -12.01
C ASN A 41 -32.66 -7.04 -12.96
N PRO A 42 -33.91 -7.24 -12.51
CA PRO A 42 -34.41 -6.97 -11.16
C PRO A 42 -33.78 -7.92 -10.11
N PRO A 43 -33.76 -7.54 -8.82
CA PRO A 43 -33.28 -8.43 -7.76
C PRO A 43 -34.01 -9.76 -7.74
N THR A 44 -33.27 -10.86 -7.57
CA THR A 44 -33.81 -12.23 -7.66
C THR A 44 -34.47 -12.72 -6.37
N GLY A 45 -34.10 -12.12 -5.23
CA GLY A 45 -34.49 -12.60 -3.90
C GLY A 45 -33.73 -13.86 -3.45
N SER A 46 -32.74 -14.32 -4.21
CA SER A 46 -31.87 -15.43 -3.79
C SER A 46 -31.09 -15.06 -2.52
N THR A 47 -30.96 -16.01 -1.60
CA THR A 47 -30.12 -15.91 -0.41
C THR A 47 -28.70 -16.38 -0.65
N ALA A 48 -28.36 -16.79 -1.87
CA ALA A 48 -27.03 -17.20 -2.24
C ALA A 48 -26.03 -16.05 -2.10
N THR A 49 -24.80 -16.40 -1.76
CA THR A 49 -23.70 -15.46 -1.57
C THR A 49 -22.54 -15.84 -2.49
N GLY A 50 -21.71 -14.86 -2.79
CA GLY A 50 -20.43 -15.09 -3.40
C GLY A 50 -19.48 -13.93 -3.18
N THR A 51 -18.22 -14.13 -3.55
CA THR A 51 -17.18 -13.12 -3.47
C THR A 51 -16.34 -13.17 -4.73
N PHE A 52 -16.02 -12.01 -5.29
CA PHE A 52 -15.09 -11.84 -6.39
C PHE A 52 -13.81 -11.16 -5.88
N ASN A 53 -12.67 -11.74 -6.24
CA ASN A 53 -11.35 -11.16 -6.05
C ASN A 53 -10.62 -11.14 -7.40
N GLY A 54 -9.94 -10.06 -7.74
CA GLY A 54 -9.15 -10.01 -8.97
C GLY A 54 -8.11 -8.92 -8.99
N TRP A 55 -7.28 -8.96 -10.04
CA TRP A 55 -6.30 -7.96 -10.37
C TRP A 55 -6.22 -7.77 -11.88
N TYR A 56 -5.93 -6.56 -12.34
CA TYR A 56 -5.74 -6.24 -13.76
C TYR A 56 -4.41 -5.52 -13.95
N ASP A 57 -3.55 -6.03 -14.84
CA ASP A 57 -2.26 -5.44 -15.18
C ASP A 57 -2.33 -4.78 -16.56
N GLU A 58 -2.16 -3.46 -16.61
CA GLU A 58 -2.23 -2.67 -17.84
C GLU A 58 -1.16 -3.06 -18.88
N SER A 59 0.02 -3.52 -18.46
CA SER A 59 1.12 -3.85 -19.39
C SER A 59 0.86 -5.15 -20.15
N SER A 60 0.33 -6.14 -19.44
CA SER A 60 0.00 -7.44 -20.00
C SER A 60 -1.44 -7.52 -20.49
N MET A 61 -2.26 -6.50 -20.21
CA MET A 61 -3.71 -6.45 -20.43
C MET A 61 -4.42 -7.64 -19.76
N MET A 62 -3.86 -8.20 -18.68
CA MET A 62 -4.34 -9.44 -18.09
C MET A 62 -5.16 -9.17 -16.84
N LEU A 63 -6.41 -9.64 -16.84
CA LEU A 63 -7.28 -9.70 -15.66
C LEU A 63 -7.22 -11.12 -15.08
N GLY A 64 -6.60 -11.28 -13.92
CA GLY A 64 -6.67 -12.50 -13.12
C GLY A 64 -7.75 -12.40 -12.05
N PHE A 65 -8.50 -13.47 -11.83
CA PHE A 65 -9.57 -13.45 -10.83
C PHE A 65 -9.86 -14.80 -10.18
N THR A 66 -10.54 -14.74 -9.04
CA THR A 66 -11.16 -15.85 -8.31
C THR A 66 -12.55 -15.44 -7.86
N ALA A 67 -13.54 -16.26 -8.15
CA ALA A 67 -14.90 -16.11 -7.66
C ALA A 67 -15.31 -17.32 -6.82
N SER A 68 -15.79 -17.10 -5.60
CA SER A 68 -16.45 -18.11 -4.78
C SER A 68 -17.95 -17.87 -4.74
N PHE A 69 -18.72 -18.94 -4.61
CA PHE A 69 -20.18 -18.89 -4.49
C PHE A 69 -20.70 -20.04 -3.66
N GLU A 70 -21.81 -19.82 -2.96
CA GLU A 70 -22.49 -20.85 -2.19
C GLU A 70 -23.98 -20.57 -2.04
N GLY A 71 -24.73 -21.64 -1.76
CA GLY A 71 -26.16 -21.54 -1.45
C GLY A 71 -27.04 -21.21 -2.65
N LEU A 72 -26.58 -21.44 -3.89
CA LEU A 72 -27.42 -21.25 -5.08
C LEU A 72 -28.66 -22.15 -5.01
N SER A 73 -29.79 -21.60 -5.47
CA SER A 73 -31.11 -22.23 -5.42
C SER A 73 -31.31 -23.30 -6.49
N GLY A 74 -30.36 -23.42 -7.41
CA GLY A 74 -30.28 -24.46 -8.42
C GLY A 74 -28.84 -24.71 -8.84
N ASN A 75 -28.64 -25.72 -9.68
CA ASN A 75 -27.32 -26.06 -10.19
C ASN A 75 -26.81 -24.93 -11.10
N THR A 76 -25.53 -24.57 -10.97
CA THR A 76 -24.85 -23.63 -11.86
C THR A 76 -24.95 -24.06 -13.31
N THR A 77 -25.19 -23.08 -14.19
CA THR A 77 -25.31 -23.29 -15.64
C THR A 77 -24.27 -22.52 -16.44
N ALA A 78 -23.90 -21.32 -15.98
CA ALA A 78 -22.88 -20.48 -16.60
C ALA A 78 -22.42 -19.39 -15.62
N ALA A 79 -21.29 -18.75 -15.95
CA ALA A 79 -20.86 -17.50 -15.32
C ALA A 79 -20.16 -16.62 -16.36
N HIS A 80 -20.31 -15.30 -16.21
CA HIS A 80 -19.81 -14.34 -17.17
C HIS A 80 -19.37 -13.04 -16.50
N PHE A 81 -18.49 -12.32 -17.17
CA PHE A 81 -18.41 -10.87 -17.08
C PHE A 81 -19.40 -10.25 -18.07
N HIS A 82 -20.20 -9.31 -17.60
CA HIS A 82 -21.10 -8.49 -18.42
C HIS A 82 -20.62 -7.04 -18.43
N GLY A 83 -20.92 -6.32 -19.51
CA GLY A 83 -20.62 -4.89 -19.60
C GLY A 83 -20.73 -4.35 -21.03
N PRO A 84 -20.67 -3.02 -21.20
CA PRO A 84 -20.65 -2.01 -20.14
C PRO A 84 -22.06 -1.70 -19.59
N ALA A 85 -22.20 -1.65 -18.26
CA ALA A 85 -23.42 -1.20 -17.58
C ALA A 85 -23.12 -0.59 -16.20
N HIS A 86 -23.97 0.35 -15.79
CA HIS A 86 -24.05 0.82 -14.40
C HIS A 86 -24.69 -0.25 -13.48
N PRO A 87 -24.51 -0.15 -12.15
CA PRO A 87 -25.08 -1.11 -11.19
C PRO A 87 -26.59 -1.35 -11.33
N ASP A 88 -27.33 -0.34 -11.77
CA ASP A 88 -28.80 -0.37 -11.93
C ASP A 88 -29.26 -0.79 -13.34
N SER A 89 -28.33 -1.28 -14.18
CA SER A 89 -28.57 -1.59 -15.59
C SER A 89 -28.04 -2.98 -15.94
N ASN A 90 -28.64 -3.60 -16.96
CA ASN A 90 -28.17 -4.87 -17.52
C ASN A 90 -27.36 -4.63 -18.80
N ALA A 91 -26.37 -5.48 -19.04
CA ALA A 91 -25.61 -5.51 -20.29
C ALA A 91 -25.53 -6.93 -20.86
N GLY A 92 -25.10 -7.02 -22.13
CA GLY A 92 -24.72 -8.29 -22.73
C GLY A 92 -23.46 -8.87 -22.09
N VAL A 93 -23.15 -10.12 -22.47
CA VAL A 93 -21.92 -10.80 -22.06
C VAL A 93 -20.72 -10.09 -22.69
N ALA A 94 -19.77 -9.66 -21.86
CA ALA A 94 -18.48 -9.14 -22.28
C ALA A 94 -17.48 -10.29 -22.49
N ILE A 95 -17.37 -11.19 -21.49
CA ILE A 95 -16.49 -12.36 -21.51
C ILE A 95 -17.16 -13.51 -20.76
N GLY A 96 -17.15 -14.72 -21.32
CA GLY A 96 -17.62 -15.92 -20.62
C GLY A 96 -16.52 -16.66 -19.89
N TRP A 97 -16.85 -17.24 -18.73
CA TRP A 97 -15.90 -17.97 -17.90
C TRP A 97 -15.76 -19.42 -18.39
N THR A 98 -14.75 -19.65 -19.23
CA THR A 98 -14.53 -20.96 -19.85
C THR A 98 -14.13 -21.98 -18.80
N GLY A 99 -14.81 -23.12 -18.74
CA GLY A 99 -14.53 -24.15 -17.73
C GLY A 99 -15.15 -23.88 -16.36
N PHE A 100 -16.01 -22.87 -16.23
CA PHE A 100 -16.78 -22.66 -15.00
C PHE A 100 -17.55 -23.93 -14.60
N PRO A 101 -17.49 -24.37 -13.33
CA PRO A 101 -18.13 -25.59 -12.89
C PRO A 101 -19.65 -25.51 -13.00
N THR A 102 -20.23 -26.37 -13.83
CA THR A 102 -21.68 -26.53 -13.96
C THR A 102 -22.18 -27.71 -13.10
N GLY A 103 -23.45 -27.68 -12.69
CA GLY A 103 -24.05 -28.81 -11.97
C GLY A 103 -23.87 -28.78 -10.45
N VAL A 104 -23.37 -27.68 -9.89
CA VAL A 104 -23.10 -27.52 -8.46
C VAL A 104 -23.87 -26.32 -7.89
N THR A 105 -24.08 -26.28 -6.58
CA THR A 105 -24.74 -25.14 -5.89
C THR A 105 -23.77 -24.27 -5.10
N SER A 106 -22.50 -24.70 -5.00
CA SER A 106 -21.40 -23.98 -4.40
C SER A 106 -20.09 -24.35 -5.08
N GLY A 107 -19.10 -23.47 -4.98
CA GLY A 107 -17.77 -23.73 -5.54
C GLY A 107 -16.91 -22.48 -5.60
N THR A 108 -15.71 -22.68 -6.13
CA THR A 108 -14.77 -21.61 -6.45
C THR A 108 -14.28 -21.81 -7.87
N PHE A 109 -14.07 -20.72 -8.59
CA PHE A 109 -13.50 -20.70 -9.94
C PHE A 109 -12.45 -19.60 -10.04
N SER A 110 -11.31 -19.91 -10.64
CA SER A 110 -10.22 -18.96 -10.86
C SER A 110 -9.76 -19.07 -12.31
N ASP A 111 -9.50 -17.93 -12.95
CA ASP A 111 -9.05 -17.87 -14.33
C ASP A 111 -8.31 -16.55 -14.60
N THR A 112 -7.69 -16.46 -15.78
CA THR A 112 -7.08 -15.24 -16.30
C THR A 112 -7.61 -14.96 -17.70
N VAL A 113 -7.94 -13.71 -18.00
CA VAL A 113 -8.40 -13.29 -19.33
C VAL A 113 -7.60 -12.07 -19.80
N THR A 114 -7.22 -12.08 -21.08
CA THR A 114 -6.57 -10.92 -21.71
C THR A 114 -7.64 -9.98 -22.26
N LEU A 115 -7.59 -8.71 -21.87
CA LEU A 115 -8.49 -7.66 -22.31
C LEU A 115 -7.96 -6.95 -23.55
N ASN A 116 -8.87 -6.31 -24.28
CA ASN A 116 -8.50 -5.27 -25.24
C ASN A 116 -8.71 -3.87 -24.64
N ALA A 117 -8.17 -2.84 -25.29
CA ALA A 117 -8.24 -1.45 -24.79
C ALA A 117 -9.66 -0.93 -24.51
N THR A 118 -10.67 -1.40 -25.27
CA THR A 118 -12.07 -1.02 -25.01
C THR A 118 -12.60 -1.69 -23.74
N GLN A 119 -12.22 -2.95 -23.51
CA GLN A 119 -12.61 -3.70 -22.32
C GLN A 119 -11.93 -3.16 -21.06
N GLU A 120 -10.64 -2.86 -21.14
CA GLU A 120 -9.88 -2.14 -20.11
C GLU A 120 -10.58 -0.84 -19.70
N THR A 121 -10.85 0.05 -20.67
CA THR A 121 -11.52 1.32 -20.39
C THR A 121 -12.87 1.11 -19.68
N GLN A 122 -13.59 0.05 -20.00
CA GLN A 122 -14.88 -0.26 -19.37
C GLN A 122 -14.72 -0.85 -17.96
N LEU A 123 -13.75 -1.74 -17.77
CA LEU A 123 -13.43 -2.36 -16.48
C LEU A 123 -12.98 -1.29 -15.49
N LEU A 124 -12.00 -0.46 -15.87
CA LEU A 124 -11.46 0.63 -15.04
C LEU A 124 -12.51 1.73 -14.77
N ALA A 125 -13.47 1.92 -15.68
CA ALA A 125 -14.61 2.81 -15.44
C ALA A 125 -15.70 2.19 -14.53
N GLY A 126 -15.47 1.01 -13.96
CA GLY A 126 -16.41 0.31 -13.09
C GLY A 126 -17.69 -0.14 -13.80
N ARG A 127 -17.64 -0.37 -15.12
CA ARG A 127 -18.82 -0.69 -15.94
C ARG A 127 -19.03 -2.17 -16.18
N TRP A 128 -18.24 -3.03 -15.54
CA TRP A 128 -18.36 -4.47 -15.65
C TRP A 128 -18.99 -5.07 -14.39
N TYR A 129 -19.63 -6.22 -14.52
CA TYR A 129 -20.07 -7.02 -13.38
C TYR A 129 -19.85 -8.50 -13.64
N ALA A 130 -19.52 -9.24 -12.58
CA ALA A 130 -19.53 -10.70 -12.57
C ALA A 130 -20.95 -11.18 -12.28
N ASN A 131 -21.42 -12.19 -13.00
CA ASN A 131 -22.74 -12.78 -12.83
C ASN A 131 -22.65 -14.31 -12.91
N ILE A 132 -23.30 -15.00 -11.96
CA ILE A 132 -23.38 -16.46 -11.89
C ILE A 132 -24.83 -16.89 -12.08
N HIS A 133 -25.06 -17.79 -13.03
CA HIS A 133 -26.37 -18.29 -13.43
C HIS A 133 -26.62 -19.69 -12.86
N SER A 134 -27.88 -19.97 -12.53
CA SER A 134 -28.31 -21.30 -12.12
C SER A 134 -29.53 -21.78 -12.91
N SER A 135 -29.89 -23.06 -12.74
CA SER A 135 -31.11 -23.62 -13.31
C SER A 135 -32.39 -22.95 -12.79
N ALA A 136 -32.34 -22.35 -11.60
CA ALA A 136 -33.46 -21.61 -11.01
C ALA A 136 -33.52 -20.16 -11.52
N PHE A 137 -32.37 -19.56 -11.86
CA PHE A 137 -32.28 -18.20 -12.38
C PHE A 137 -31.42 -18.14 -13.65
N PRO A 138 -32.00 -18.46 -14.83
CA PRO A 138 -31.25 -18.49 -16.10
C PRO A 138 -30.70 -17.11 -16.51
N GLY A 139 -31.32 -16.02 -16.07
CA GLY A 139 -30.86 -14.65 -16.32
C GLY A 139 -29.70 -14.19 -15.43
N GLY A 140 -29.39 -14.94 -14.37
CA GLY A 140 -28.44 -14.60 -13.32
C GLY A 140 -29.06 -14.81 -11.95
N GLU A 141 -28.39 -15.55 -11.06
CA GLU A 141 -28.84 -15.74 -9.66
C GLU A 141 -28.20 -14.70 -8.72
N ILE A 142 -26.88 -14.51 -8.86
CA ILE A 142 -26.08 -13.56 -8.08
C ILE A 142 -25.16 -12.75 -9.00
N ARG A 143 -25.04 -11.45 -8.69
CA ARG A 143 -24.20 -10.48 -9.40
C ARG A 143 -23.37 -9.65 -8.43
N GLY A 144 -22.20 -9.20 -8.89
CA GLY A 144 -21.35 -8.23 -8.21
C GLY A 144 -20.73 -7.27 -9.21
N GLN A 145 -20.91 -5.96 -9.00
CA GLN A 145 -20.28 -4.94 -9.86
C GLN A 145 -18.76 -4.95 -9.63
N LEU A 146 -17.98 -4.92 -10.71
CA LEU A 146 -16.54 -4.77 -10.66
C LEU A 146 -16.22 -3.29 -10.66
N TYR A 147 -15.76 -2.81 -9.53
CA TYR A 147 -15.13 -1.51 -9.39
C TYR A 147 -13.80 -1.75 -8.72
N GLU A 148 -12.80 -1.00 -9.14
CA GLU A 148 -11.50 -1.06 -8.52
C GLU A 148 -11.67 -0.70 -7.04
N THR A 149 -11.14 -1.57 -6.18
CA THR A 149 -11.04 -1.27 -4.76
C THR A 149 -9.76 -0.49 -4.59
N ASN A 150 -9.79 0.78 -5.00
CA ASN A 150 -8.66 1.69 -4.94
C ASN A 150 -8.11 1.67 -3.50
N PRO A 151 -6.87 1.21 -3.30
CA PRO A 151 -6.31 1.10 -1.97
C PRO A 151 -6.31 2.47 -1.29
N ILE A 152 -6.70 2.46 -0.01
CA ILE A 152 -6.42 3.60 0.86
C ILE A 152 -5.00 3.39 1.36
N HIS A 153 -4.05 4.17 0.84
CA HIS A 153 -2.66 4.11 1.27
C HIS A 153 -2.49 4.89 2.56
N SER A 154 -1.79 4.29 3.53
CA SER A 154 -1.59 4.88 4.85
C SER A 154 -0.11 5.11 5.16
N TYR A 155 0.21 6.36 5.47
CA TYR A 155 1.53 6.85 5.85
C TYR A 155 1.46 7.29 7.31
N THR A 156 1.80 6.41 8.26
CA THR A 156 1.51 6.64 9.68
C THR A 156 2.79 6.84 10.48
N ASN A 157 2.79 7.82 11.38
CA ASN A 157 3.91 8.07 12.29
C ASN A 157 5.27 8.29 11.60
N LEU A 158 5.29 8.91 10.42
CA LEU A 158 6.54 9.23 9.73
C LEU A 158 7.29 10.31 10.51
N ASN A 159 8.43 9.95 11.10
CA ASN A 159 9.21 10.87 11.92
C ASN A 159 9.86 11.95 11.05
N MET A 160 9.71 13.22 11.42
CA MET A 160 10.40 14.36 10.80
C MET A 160 11.56 14.80 11.69
N SER A 161 12.76 14.90 11.13
CA SER A 161 13.94 15.33 11.88
C SER A 161 14.96 16.06 11.00
N GLY A 162 15.85 16.84 11.63
CA GLY A 162 16.96 17.51 10.95
C GLY A 162 18.00 16.55 10.40
N SER A 163 18.11 15.35 10.97
CA SER A 163 19.01 14.29 10.47
C SER A 163 18.57 13.71 9.12
N GLN A 164 17.31 13.91 8.73
CA GLN A 164 16.75 13.47 7.45
C GLN A 164 16.84 14.54 6.36
N GLU A 165 17.26 15.76 6.69
CA GLU A 165 17.56 16.78 5.67
C GLU A 165 18.75 16.36 4.79
N VAL A 166 18.83 16.96 3.60
CA VAL A 166 19.95 16.73 2.67
C VAL A 166 20.59 18.08 2.32
N PRO A 167 21.83 18.38 2.78
CA PRO A 167 22.58 17.63 3.79
C PRO A 167 21.91 17.68 5.18
N PRO A 168 22.15 16.68 6.06
CA PRO A 168 21.62 16.67 7.41
C PRO A 168 22.01 17.92 8.21
N ASN A 169 21.09 18.41 9.04
CA ASN A 169 21.33 19.55 9.91
C ASN A 169 21.27 19.14 11.40
N GLY A 170 21.73 20.02 12.29
CA GLY A 170 21.82 19.77 13.73
C GLY A 170 20.60 20.21 14.55
N SER A 171 19.44 20.42 13.93
CA SER A 171 18.25 20.83 14.66
C SER A 171 17.80 19.74 15.65
N PRO A 172 17.48 20.09 16.91
CA PRO A 172 16.88 19.16 17.87
C PRO A 172 15.37 18.99 17.66
N ALA A 173 14.80 19.69 16.67
CA ALA A 173 13.37 19.65 16.41
C ALA A 173 12.89 18.26 16.02
N SER A 174 11.65 17.98 16.36
CA SER A 174 10.98 16.74 16.01
C SER A 174 9.60 17.05 15.44
N GLY A 175 9.18 16.20 14.50
CA GLY A 175 7.81 16.17 14.03
C GLY A 175 7.36 14.78 13.66
N THR A 176 6.07 14.68 13.35
CA THR A 176 5.42 13.46 12.89
C THR A 176 4.46 13.84 11.78
N LEU A 177 4.54 13.14 10.65
CA LEU A 177 3.56 13.21 9.56
C LEU A 177 2.69 11.95 9.57
N ASN A 178 1.38 12.16 9.52
CA ASN A 178 0.40 11.13 9.20
C ASN A 178 -0.33 11.54 7.92
N ALA A 179 -0.49 10.62 6.97
CA ALA A 179 -1.24 10.86 5.76
C ALA A 179 -2.02 9.63 5.29
N THR A 180 -3.09 9.89 4.54
CA THR A 180 -3.91 8.88 3.89
C THR A 180 -4.16 9.32 2.46
N TYR A 181 -3.78 8.51 1.49
CA TYR A 181 -4.08 8.73 0.09
C TYR A 181 -5.19 7.79 -0.36
N ASN A 182 -6.18 8.31 -1.08
CA ASN A 182 -7.27 7.52 -1.64
C ASN A 182 -7.22 7.65 -3.17
N GLU A 183 -6.85 6.58 -3.86
CA GLU A 183 -6.76 6.60 -5.33
C GLU A 183 -8.14 6.75 -5.99
N SER A 184 -9.27 6.58 -5.28
CA SER A 184 -10.61 6.79 -5.89
C SER A 184 -11.01 8.26 -5.99
N THR A 185 -10.45 9.09 -5.12
CA THR A 185 -10.72 10.53 -5.07
C THR A 185 -9.50 11.37 -5.44
N ASN A 186 -8.36 10.71 -5.64
CA ASN A 186 -7.02 11.30 -5.78
C ASN A 186 -6.70 12.28 -4.66
N THR A 187 -7.22 12.05 -3.44
CA THR A 187 -7.02 12.98 -2.33
C THR A 187 -6.01 12.42 -1.33
N LEU A 188 -4.98 13.22 -1.04
CA LEU A 188 -4.09 13.04 0.09
C LEU A 188 -4.58 13.90 1.26
N ILE A 189 -5.02 13.26 2.33
CA ILE A 189 -5.37 13.91 3.60
C ILE A 189 -4.17 13.73 4.53
N PHE A 190 -3.67 14.80 5.15
CA PHE A 190 -2.52 14.68 6.03
C PHE A 190 -2.60 15.58 7.26
N THR A 191 -1.83 15.22 8.28
CA THR A 191 -1.59 16.01 9.50
C THR A 191 -0.12 15.92 9.87
N ALA A 192 0.50 17.07 10.13
CA ALA A 192 1.87 17.19 10.60
C ALA A 192 1.89 17.89 11.96
N ASP A 193 2.46 17.20 12.95
CA ASP A 193 2.78 17.76 14.27
C ASP A 193 4.27 18.07 14.31
N PHE A 194 4.66 19.22 14.87
CA PHE A 194 6.06 19.61 14.99
C PHE A 194 6.34 20.43 16.25
N SER A 195 7.55 20.32 16.79
CA SER A 195 7.99 21.08 17.95
C SER A 195 9.50 21.20 18.03
N GLY A 196 9.98 22.15 18.85
CA GLY A 196 11.40 22.28 19.15
C GLY A 196 12.22 22.90 18.01
N LEU A 197 11.58 23.57 17.05
CA LEU A 197 12.29 24.32 16.00
C LEU A 197 13.17 25.41 16.63
N ILE A 198 14.36 25.63 16.07
CA ILE A 198 15.28 26.67 16.53
C ILE A 198 14.82 28.06 16.05
N GLY A 199 14.30 28.13 14.84
CA GLY A 199 13.71 29.33 14.25
C GLY A 199 12.19 29.26 14.20
N THR A 200 11.56 30.40 13.92
CA THR A 200 10.13 30.43 13.59
C THR A 200 9.86 29.87 12.19
N THR A 201 8.78 29.13 12.03
CA THR A 201 8.32 28.59 10.75
C THR A 201 8.14 29.66 9.67
N THR A 202 8.53 29.34 8.44
CA THR A 202 8.40 30.22 7.27
C THR A 202 7.59 29.61 6.14
N ALA A 203 7.69 28.29 5.94
CA ALA A 203 6.93 27.54 4.95
C ALA A 203 6.97 26.03 5.28
N ALA A 204 6.10 25.27 4.62
CA ALA A 204 6.15 23.81 4.59
C ALA A 204 5.64 23.30 3.24
N HIS A 205 6.20 22.18 2.78
CA HIS A 205 5.92 21.64 1.45
C HIS A 205 6.00 20.11 1.43
N PHE A 206 5.31 19.50 0.45
CA PHE A 206 5.73 18.25 -0.14
C PHE A 206 6.65 18.53 -1.34
N HIS A 207 7.74 17.80 -1.43
CA HIS A 207 8.73 17.83 -2.50
C HIS A 207 8.80 16.49 -3.21
N GLY A 208 9.28 16.48 -4.44
CA GLY A 208 9.49 15.27 -5.23
C GLY A 208 9.66 15.57 -6.72
N PRO A 209 9.90 14.53 -7.54
CA PRO A 209 10.29 13.18 -7.13
C PRO A 209 11.78 13.11 -6.76
N ALA A 210 12.12 12.53 -5.60
CA ALA A 210 13.48 12.21 -5.20
C ALA A 210 13.54 11.01 -4.24
N PRO A 211 14.60 10.18 -4.31
CA PRO A 211 14.92 9.24 -3.23
C PRO A 211 15.28 9.98 -1.92
N ALA A 212 15.33 9.25 -0.81
CA ALA A 212 15.53 9.80 0.53
C ALA A 212 16.85 10.59 0.70
N ASP A 213 17.89 10.26 -0.08
CA ASP A 213 19.21 10.88 -0.02
C ASP A 213 19.39 12.10 -0.94
N SER A 214 18.32 12.55 -1.59
CA SER A 214 18.37 13.60 -2.62
C SER A 214 17.30 14.68 -2.39
N ASN A 215 17.58 15.89 -2.88
CA ASN A 215 16.62 17.00 -2.88
C ASN A 215 15.88 17.10 -4.22
N ALA A 216 14.64 17.59 -4.17
CA ALA A 216 13.82 17.89 -5.33
C ALA A 216 13.08 19.23 -5.19
N GLY A 217 12.42 19.64 -6.27
CA GLY A 217 11.52 20.79 -6.27
C GLY A 217 10.24 20.54 -5.46
N VAL A 218 9.51 21.63 -5.22
CA VAL A 218 8.20 21.59 -4.55
C VAL A 218 7.16 20.96 -5.47
N GLN A 219 6.41 20.01 -4.93
CA GLN A 219 5.21 19.43 -5.56
C GLN A 219 3.96 20.14 -5.08
N ILE A 220 3.82 20.30 -3.76
CA ILE A 220 2.65 20.90 -3.12
C ILE A 220 3.11 21.79 -1.97
N GLY A 221 2.67 23.06 -1.98
CA GLY A 221 2.84 23.94 -0.83
C GLY A 221 1.68 23.83 0.14
N TRP A 222 1.99 23.83 1.45
CA TRP A 222 1.00 23.70 2.51
C TRP A 222 0.33 25.06 2.74
N THR A 223 -0.74 25.31 2.00
CA THR A 223 -1.43 26.61 2.01
C THR A 223 -2.06 26.85 3.38
N GLY A 224 -1.77 28.00 3.99
CA GLY A 224 -2.25 28.32 5.34
C GLY A 224 -1.42 27.69 6.47
N PHE A 225 -0.28 27.07 6.17
CA PHE A 225 0.66 26.60 7.19
C PHE A 225 1.04 27.74 8.15
N PRO A 226 1.01 27.53 9.48
CA PRO A 226 1.27 28.58 10.45
C PRO A 226 2.72 29.05 10.36
N THR A 227 2.92 30.33 10.05
CA THR A 227 4.22 31.00 10.08
C THR A 227 4.46 31.72 11.41
N GLY A 228 5.72 31.90 11.80
CA GLY A 228 6.05 32.67 13.01
C GLY A 228 6.01 31.86 14.31
N VAL A 229 5.84 30.53 14.24
CA VAL A 229 5.77 29.64 15.42
C VAL A 229 6.94 28.67 15.46
N MET A 230 7.26 28.10 16.63
CA MET A 230 8.34 27.10 16.79
C MET A 230 7.81 25.69 17.04
N SER A 231 6.49 25.55 17.12
CA SER A 231 5.77 24.30 17.30
C SER A 231 4.32 24.47 16.82
N GLY A 232 3.67 23.38 16.44
CA GLY A 232 2.27 23.41 16.07
C GLY A 232 1.80 22.12 15.42
N THR A 233 0.55 22.14 15.00
CA THR A 233 -0.08 21.10 14.20
C THR A 233 -0.66 21.75 12.96
N PHE A 234 -0.54 21.09 11.81
CA PHE A 234 -1.17 21.51 10.57
C PHE A 234 -1.80 20.31 9.88
N SER A 235 -3.03 20.49 9.39
CA SER A 235 -3.75 19.45 8.64
C SER A 235 -4.33 20.08 7.38
N ASP A 236 -4.30 19.32 6.29
CA ASP A 236 -4.87 19.76 5.02
C ASP A 236 -5.29 18.55 4.17
N THR A 237 -6.04 18.83 3.11
CA THR A 237 -6.42 17.85 2.08
C THR A 237 -6.07 18.42 0.72
N VAL A 238 -5.33 17.65 -0.07
CA VAL A 238 -4.90 18.05 -1.41
C VAL A 238 -5.29 17.00 -2.44
N THR A 239 -5.67 17.44 -3.63
CA THR A 239 -5.93 16.55 -4.76
C THR A 239 -4.66 16.41 -5.59
N LEU A 240 -4.27 15.18 -5.89
CA LEU A 240 -3.10 14.85 -6.69
C LEU A 240 -3.50 14.68 -8.17
N SER A 241 -2.58 15.05 -9.05
CA SER A 241 -2.61 14.57 -10.44
C SER A 241 -2.06 13.15 -10.53
N GLU A 242 -2.38 12.42 -11.61
CA GLU A 242 -1.87 11.07 -11.88
C GLU A 242 -0.32 10.99 -11.78
N ILE A 243 0.38 11.98 -12.34
CA ILE A 243 1.86 12.05 -12.25
C ILE A 243 2.34 12.19 -10.80
N GLN A 244 1.58 12.88 -9.94
CA GLN A 244 1.94 13.10 -8.54
C GLN A 244 1.63 11.86 -7.70
N GLU A 245 0.52 11.19 -7.99
CA GLU A 245 0.16 9.88 -7.46
C GLU A 245 1.25 8.85 -7.73
N ASP A 246 1.66 8.65 -8.98
CA ASP A 246 2.74 7.73 -9.35
C ASP A 246 4.02 7.96 -8.52
N GLN A 247 4.37 9.23 -8.31
CA GLN A 247 5.56 9.60 -7.55
C GLN A 247 5.41 9.38 -6.05
N LEU A 248 4.22 9.63 -5.51
CA LEU A 248 3.90 9.39 -4.10
C LEU A 248 3.92 7.89 -3.80
N LEU A 249 3.24 7.08 -4.63
CA LEU A 249 3.16 5.63 -4.49
C LEU A 249 4.52 4.95 -4.71
N ALA A 250 5.38 5.52 -5.57
CA ALA A 250 6.76 5.09 -5.71
C ALA A 250 7.69 5.53 -4.55
N GLY A 251 7.16 6.13 -3.49
CA GLY A 251 7.93 6.58 -2.32
C GLY A 251 8.91 7.71 -2.62
N ARG A 252 8.66 8.51 -3.66
CA ARG A 252 9.60 9.56 -4.15
C ARG A 252 9.26 10.94 -3.63
N TRP A 253 8.36 11.05 -2.65
CA TRP A 253 7.97 12.30 -2.04
C TRP A 253 8.55 12.46 -0.64
N TYR A 254 8.79 13.70 -0.22
CA TYR A 254 9.14 14.02 1.15
C TYR A 254 8.43 15.28 1.63
N ALA A 255 8.09 15.33 2.91
CA ALA A 255 7.61 16.54 3.57
C ALA A 255 8.78 17.29 4.20
N ASN A 256 8.75 18.61 4.14
CA ASN A 256 9.76 19.48 4.72
C ASN A 256 9.11 20.69 5.40
N ILE A 257 9.60 21.06 6.59
CA ILE A 257 9.22 22.28 7.32
C ILE A 257 10.43 23.21 7.40
N HIS A 258 10.26 24.44 6.95
CA HIS A 258 11.30 25.46 6.88
C HIS A 258 11.15 26.47 8.03
N SER A 259 12.28 26.95 8.56
CA SER A 259 12.30 28.00 9.57
C SER A 259 13.20 29.17 9.19
N SER A 260 13.13 30.26 9.96
CA SER A 260 14.01 31.41 9.81
C SER A 260 15.49 31.09 10.05
N THR A 261 15.79 30.00 10.77
CA THR A 261 17.16 29.51 10.98
C THR A 261 17.60 28.55 9.87
N PHE A 262 16.68 27.71 9.37
CA PHE A 262 16.95 26.74 8.31
C PHE A 262 16.05 26.96 7.09
N PRO A 263 16.38 27.93 6.22
CA PRO A 263 15.54 28.26 5.08
C PRO A 263 15.50 27.16 4.02
N GLY A 264 16.52 26.29 3.96
CA GLY A 264 16.53 25.11 3.08
C GLY A 264 15.67 23.93 3.57
N GLY A 265 15.24 23.96 4.84
CA GLY A 265 14.55 22.87 5.52
C GLY A 265 15.13 22.64 6.92
N GLU A 266 14.29 22.66 7.96
CA GLU A 266 14.70 22.35 9.33
C GLU A 266 14.48 20.87 9.67
N ILE A 267 13.32 20.32 9.30
CA ILE A 267 12.96 18.91 9.52
C ILE A 267 12.27 18.33 8.29
N ARG A 268 12.66 17.09 7.95
CA ARG A 268 12.18 16.33 6.79
C ARG A 268 11.74 14.93 7.18
N THR A 269 10.78 14.38 6.42
CA THR A 269 10.51 12.94 6.38
C THR A 269 10.18 12.49 4.97
N GLN A 270 10.61 11.28 4.59
CA GLN A 270 10.23 10.66 3.32
C GLN A 270 8.83 10.03 3.45
N LEU A 271 7.98 10.20 2.45
CA LEU A 271 6.69 9.53 2.38
C LEU A 271 6.90 8.16 1.74
N TYR A 272 6.72 7.11 2.53
CA TYR A 272 6.66 5.73 2.10
C TYR A 272 5.48 5.08 2.82
N GLU A 273 4.78 4.19 2.12
CA GLU A 273 3.68 3.46 2.74
C GLU A 273 4.23 2.58 3.86
N ASN A 274 3.60 2.66 5.03
CA ASN A 274 3.94 1.71 6.07
C ASN A 274 3.50 0.32 5.60
N PRO A 275 4.30 -0.73 5.86
CA PRO A 275 3.77 -2.09 5.74
C PRO A 275 2.48 -2.18 6.57
N THR A 276 1.44 -2.77 5.98
CA THR A 276 0.23 -3.05 6.76
C THR A 276 0.58 -4.15 7.76
N ILE A 277 0.85 -3.77 9.02
CA ILE A 277 1.06 -4.74 10.11
C ILE A 277 -0.30 -5.14 10.67
N ASP A 278 -1.11 -5.82 9.86
CA ASP A 278 -2.45 -6.34 10.21
C ASP A 278 -2.40 -7.80 10.72
N GLY A 279 -1.21 -8.40 10.77
CA GLY A 279 -1.02 -9.81 11.10
C GLY A 279 -1.29 -10.76 9.94
N ASN A 280 -1.59 -10.24 8.74
CA ASN A 280 -1.65 -11.02 7.51
C ASN A 280 -0.23 -11.23 6.96
N LEU A 281 0.37 -12.36 7.30
CA LEU A 281 1.73 -12.70 6.87
C LEU A 281 1.82 -13.19 5.41
N SER A 282 0.75 -13.04 4.61
CA SER A 282 0.77 -13.35 3.17
C SER A 282 1.27 -12.20 2.30
N ASP A 283 1.53 -11.01 2.88
CA ASP A 283 2.12 -9.88 2.17
C ASP A 283 3.54 -10.24 1.64
N PRO A 284 3.82 -10.05 0.34
CA PRO A 284 5.11 -10.41 -0.30
C PRO A 284 6.32 -9.65 0.26
N ASN A 285 6.11 -8.57 1.01
CA ASN A 285 7.18 -7.82 1.67
C ASN A 285 7.78 -8.60 2.86
N TYR A 286 7.04 -9.55 3.44
CA TYR A 286 7.57 -10.44 4.47
C TYR A 286 8.51 -11.48 3.85
N ILE A 287 9.77 -11.48 4.30
CA ILE A 287 10.78 -12.45 3.90
C ILE A 287 10.72 -13.64 4.85
N GLU A 288 10.55 -14.84 4.29
CA GLU A 288 10.55 -16.07 5.07
C GLU A 288 11.94 -16.39 5.64
N ILE A 289 12.01 -16.56 6.96
CA ILE A 289 13.22 -17.01 7.67
C ILE A 289 13.27 -18.53 7.66
N ALA A 290 12.13 -19.16 7.89
CA ALA A 290 11.98 -20.60 7.99
C ALA A 290 10.52 -21.01 7.75
N ASP A 291 10.34 -22.10 6.99
CA ASP A 291 9.11 -22.88 6.93
C ASP A 291 9.20 -24.11 7.84
N LYS A 292 8.06 -24.76 8.02
CA LYS A 292 7.95 -26.00 8.78
C LYS A 292 8.67 -27.16 8.08
N GLN A 293 9.87 -27.48 8.57
CA GLN A 293 10.70 -28.58 8.05
C GLN A 293 10.47 -29.95 8.76
N ASN A 294 9.62 -30.04 9.79
CA ASN A 294 9.43 -31.28 10.56
C ASN A 294 7.98 -31.55 11.04
N THR A 295 7.75 -32.77 11.57
CA THR A 295 6.43 -33.31 11.97
C THR A 295 5.98 -32.91 13.40
N ASN A 296 6.46 -31.80 13.97
CA ASN A 296 6.26 -31.41 15.38
C ASN A 296 6.83 -32.39 16.43
N SER A 297 7.75 -33.29 16.05
CA SER A 297 8.38 -34.19 17.02
C SER A 297 9.25 -33.38 17.99
N GLY A 298 8.73 -33.13 19.21
CA GLY A 298 9.39 -32.36 20.26
C GLY A 298 8.63 -31.11 20.75
N PHE A 299 7.64 -30.61 20.00
CA PHE A 299 6.86 -29.40 20.37
C PHE A 299 5.48 -29.71 20.97
N GLY A 300 5.18 -31.00 21.17
CA GLY A 300 3.85 -31.46 21.56
C GLY A 300 2.82 -31.31 20.43
N SER A 301 1.62 -31.83 20.64
CA SER A 301 0.51 -31.72 19.67
C SER A 301 -0.16 -30.34 19.65
N ASN A 302 0.31 -29.41 20.48
CA ASN A 302 -0.41 -28.19 20.86
C ASN A 302 0.22 -26.90 20.33
N ILE A 303 1.44 -26.96 19.82
CA ILE A 303 2.12 -25.86 19.10
C ILE A 303 2.27 -26.29 17.66
N ASP A 304 1.81 -25.45 16.73
CA ASP A 304 2.03 -25.66 15.30
C ASP A 304 2.50 -24.34 14.68
N VAL A 305 3.77 -24.25 14.28
CA VAL A 305 4.32 -23.08 13.58
C VAL A 305 4.53 -23.48 12.13
N ASN A 306 3.83 -22.82 11.21
CA ASN A 306 3.87 -23.08 9.78
C ASN A 306 5.01 -22.33 9.11
N ARG A 307 5.21 -21.06 9.46
CA ARG A 307 6.33 -20.24 8.98
C ARG A 307 6.69 -19.13 9.95
N ILE A 308 7.93 -18.69 9.85
CA ILE A 308 8.49 -17.51 10.51
C ILE A 308 8.94 -16.56 9.41
N VAL A 309 8.49 -15.31 9.49
CA VAL A 309 8.85 -14.28 8.51
C VAL A 309 9.43 -13.06 9.23
N TYR A 310 10.20 -12.26 8.51
CA TYR A 310 10.55 -10.90 8.95
C TYR A 310 10.22 -9.88 7.89
N TYR A 311 9.98 -8.66 8.33
CA TYR A 311 10.01 -7.48 7.49
C TYR A 311 10.99 -6.50 8.13
N ALA A 312 12.13 -6.31 7.47
CA ALA A 312 13.06 -5.25 7.82
C ALA A 312 12.50 -3.96 7.22
N ASP A 313 11.90 -3.12 8.05
CA ASP A 313 11.55 -1.79 7.58
C ASP A 313 12.86 -1.06 7.29
N THR A 314 13.11 -0.74 6.03
CA THR A 314 14.33 -0.04 5.62
C THR A 314 14.21 1.47 5.82
N HIS A 315 13.01 1.94 6.15
CA HIS A 315 12.71 3.35 6.32
C HIS A 315 12.54 3.76 7.79
N SER A 316 12.28 2.80 8.68
CA SER A 316 12.39 2.98 10.13
C SER A 316 13.45 2.05 10.72
N SER A 317 13.92 2.32 11.94
CA SER A 317 14.83 1.39 12.64
C SER A 317 14.08 0.20 13.28
N THR A 318 13.05 -0.31 12.59
CA THR A 318 12.14 -1.35 13.12
C THR A 318 12.26 -2.64 12.32
N LEU A 319 12.47 -3.75 13.02
CA LEU A 319 12.38 -5.10 12.46
C LEU A 319 11.09 -5.74 12.96
N TYR A 320 10.20 -6.09 12.05
CA TYR A 320 9.00 -6.86 12.35
C TYR A 320 9.28 -8.34 12.16
N VAL A 321 8.80 -9.16 13.09
CA VAL A 321 8.91 -10.62 13.00
C VAL A 321 7.52 -11.21 13.17
N GLY A 322 7.08 -11.98 12.18
CA GLY A 322 5.77 -12.63 12.13
C GLY A 322 5.88 -14.13 12.35
N LEU A 323 4.89 -14.70 13.04
CA LEU A 323 4.71 -16.14 13.21
C LEU A 323 3.33 -16.54 12.71
N GLU A 324 3.27 -17.48 11.76
CA GLU A 324 2.01 -18.10 11.35
C GLU A 324 1.89 -19.46 12.04
N GLY A 325 0.83 -19.67 12.81
CA GLY A 325 0.67 -20.92 13.52
C GLY A 325 -0.51 -20.99 14.49
N LYS A 326 -0.68 -22.16 15.11
CA LYS A 326 -1.67 -22.42 16.16
C LYS A 326 -0.98 -22.46 17.52
N LEU A 327 -1.44 -21.60 18.43
CA LEU A 327 -1.07 -21.63 19.85
C LEU A 327 -2.27 -22.12 20.68
N ASN A 328 -2.14 -23.26 21.37
CA ASN A 328 -3.19 -23.70 22.30
C ASN A 328 -3.07 -22.96 23.65
N THR A 329 -3.96 -21.99 23.90
CA THR A 329 -3.99 -21.19 25.13
C THR A 329 -4.42 -21.95 26.39
N GLY A 330 -4.77 -23.24 26.28
CA GLY A 330 -5.17 -24.10 27.41
C GLY A 330 -4.01 -24.78 28.15
N SER A 331 -2.76 -24.53 27.72
CA SER A 331 -1.54 -25.06 28.32
C SER A 331 -0.52 -23.94 28.56
N SER A 332 0.51 -24.19 29.37
CA SER A 332 1.61 -23.24 29.60
C SER A 332 2.67 -23.24 28.49
N ASP A 333 2.39 -23.91 27.37
CA ASP A 333 3.29 -24.04 26.25
C ASP A 333 3.42 -22.69 25.52
N GLY A 334 4.65 -22.26 25.20
CA GLY A 334 4.92 -20.97 24.57
C GLY A 334 5.98 -21.07 23.48
N ILE A 335 6.02 -20.08 22.59
CA ILE A 335 7.07 -19.93 21.58
C ILE A 335 8.13 -18.99 22.15
N GLY A 336 9.37 -19.48 22.28
CA GLY A 336 10.52 -18.66 22.68
C GLY A 336 11.20 -18.06 21.45
N PHE A 337 11.42 -16.75 21.47
CA PHE A 337 12.32 -16.08 20.52
C PHE A 337 13.69 -15.88 21.17
N TRP A 338 14.74 -16.40 20.52
CA TRP A 338 16.12 -16.15 20.93
C TRP A 338 16.79 -15.30 19.86
N LEU A 339 17.05 -14.02 20.19
CA LEU A 339 17.79 -13.12 19.32
C LEU A 339 19.24 -13.07 19.81
N GLY A 340 20.14 -13.68 19.05
CA GLY A 340 21.58 -13.59 19.29
C GLY A 340 22.12 -12.31 18.66
N PHE A 341 22.56 -11.35 19.48
CA PHE A 341 23.34 -10.21 19.00
C PHE A 341 24.81 -10.48 19.30
N ASP A 342 25.52 -11.09 18.35
CA ASP A 342 26.97 -11.21 18.42
C ASP A 342 27.59 -9.87 17.95
N GLU A 343 28.56 -9.36 18.72
CA GLU A 343 29.25 -8.06 18.52
C GLU A 343 28.54 -6.77 19.02
N LEU A 344 27.95 -6.78 20.21
CA LEU A 344 27.70 -5.52 20.94
C LEU A 344 29.02 -4.94 21.48
N SER A 345 29.73 -4.13 20.69
CA SER A 345 30.73 -3.21 21.25
C SER A 345 30.00 -2.05 21.96
N GLY A 346 29.45 -2.30 23.15
CA GLY A 346 28.73 -1.26 23.87
C GLY A 346 27.98 -1.73 25.12
N SER A 347 28.50 -1.29 26.28
CA SER A 347 27.98 -1.41 27.65
C SER A 347 28.31 -2.69 28.42
N ALA A 348 28.61 -2.51 29.70
CA ALA A 348 28.98 -3.58 30.62
C ALA A 348 27.81 -4.56 30.80
N ALA A 349 28.14 -5.84 31.01
CA ALA A 349 27.15 -6.86 31.39
C ALA A 349 26.27 -6.34 32.54
N GLY A 350 24.95 -6.35 32.34
CA GLY A 350 23.96 -5.81 33.30
C GLY A 350 23.49 -4.38 33.05
N THR A 351 23.97 -3.71 32.00
CA THR A 351 23.45 -2.39 31.59
C THR A 351 22.22 -2.58 30.70
N SER A 352 21.09 -1.96 31.04
CA SER A 352 19.91 -1.94 30.16
C SER A 352 20.22 -1.10 28.91
N LEU A 353 20.11 -1.70 27.73
CA LEU A 353 20.14 -0.97 26.47
C LEU A 353 18.77 -0.32 26.20
N GLY A 354 18.74 1.01 26.16
CA GLY A 354 17.57 1.79 25.75
C GLY A 354 16.38 1.74 26.71
N GLY A 355 16.23 2.73 27.60
CA GLY A 355 15.10 2.82 28.52
C GLY A 355 14.26 4.07 28.32
N SER A 356 13.00 3.90 27.93
CA SER A 356 11.92 4.78 28.38
C SER A 356 11.22 4.14 29.60
N LEU A 357 10.68 4.96 30.49
CA LEU A 357 9.93 4.52 31.68
C LEU A 357 8.68 3.73 31.25
N GLY A 358 8.69 2.41 31.43
CA GLY A 358 7.50 1.54 31.25
C GLY A 358 7.71 0.26 30.43
N GLY A 359 8.88 0.04 29.82
CA GLY A 359 9.18 -1.20 29.08
C GLY A 359 9.36 -2.42 29.98
N ARG A 360 8.91 -3.60 29.53
CA ARG A 360 9.23 -4.89 30.16
C ARG A 360 10.57 -5.41 29.62
N TYR A 361 11.46 -5.82 30.52
CA TYR A 361 12.84 -6.21 30.20
C TYR A 361 12.95 -7.66 29.70
N MET A 362 13.82 -7.90 28.72
CA MET A 362 14.45 -9.21 28.50
C MET A 362 15.85 -9.17 29.13
N GLY A 363 15.99 -9.76 30.33
CA GLY A 363 17.29 -9.92 30.97
C GLY A 363 18.01 -11.15 30.42
N GLY A 364 19.12 -10.95 29.74
CA GLY A 364 20.02 -12.04 29.38
C GLY A 364 20.80 -12.52 30.60
N ASN A 365 20.46 -13.70 31.13
CA ASN A 365 21.25 -14.33 32.17
C ASN A 365 22.38 -15.11 31.47
N GLY A 366 23.52 -14.45 31.23
CA GLY A 366 24.73 -15.09 30.71
C GLY A 366 25.31 -16.05 31.75
N GLY A 367 24.79 -17.28 31.78
CA GLY A 367 25.37 -18.37 32.54
C GLY A 367 26.57 -18.95 31.81
N ALA A 368 27.76 -18.82 32.39
CA ALA A 368 28.89 -19.66 32.03
C ALA A 368 28.50 -21.13 32.28
N ASN A 369 28.66 -21.96 31.27
CA ASN A 369 28.54 -23.42 31.37
C ASN A 369 29.90 -24.00 31.81
N PRO A 370 30.06 -24.56 33.02
CA PRO A 370 31.18 -25.44 33.30
C PRO A 370 30.72 -26.89 33.08
N ASN A 371 31.42 -27.58 32.17
CA ASN A 371 31.66 -29.01 32.38
C ASN A 371 32.33 -29.23 33.73
#